data_AF-A0A954IEM7-F1
#
_entry.id   AF-A0A954IEM7-F1
#
_cell.length_a   1.000
_cell.length_b   1.000
_cell.length_c   1.000
_cell.angle_alpha   90.00
_cell.angle_beta   90.00
_cell.angle_gamma   90.00
#
_symmetry.space_group_name_H-M   'P 1'
#
loop_
_entity.id
_entity.type
_entity.pdbx_description
1 polymer ?
#
loop_
_entity_poly.entity_id
_entity_poly.type
_entity_poly.pdbx_seq_one_letter_code
_entity_poly.pdbx_strand_id
1 'polypeptide(L)' 'MVKTASTMLPLGTSAPDFNLVNVDGQHVRRADFDGKPLLVIFMCNHCPFVIHLRSAL' A
#
# COMPACT_ATOMS: atom_id res chain seq x y z
N MET A 1 -2.18 -12.09 16.61
CA MET A 1 -2.58 -10.68 16.39
C MET A 1 -1.37 -9.79 16.55
N VAL A 2 -1.20 -8.79 15.69
CA VAL A 2 -0.16 -7.76 15.85
C VAL A 2 -0.43 -7.01 17.16
N LYS A 3 0.55 -6.98 18.06
CA LYS A 3 0.46 -6.30 19.37
C LYS A 3 0.99 -4.87 19.33
N THR A 4 1.72 -4.50 18.27
CA THR A 4 2.34 -3.19 18.12
C THR A 4 1.39 -2.25 17.38
N ALA A 5 1.00 -1.16 18.04
CA ALA A 5 0.22 -0.12 17.39
C ALA A 5 1.01 0.52 16.25
N SER A 6 0.31 0.86 15.16
CA SER A 6 0.92 1.62 14.07
C SER A 6 1.17 3.06 14.52
N THR A 7 2.33 3.61 14.17
CA THR A 7 2.63 5.03 14.36
C THR A 7 2.29 5.77 13.08
N MET A 8 1.39 6.75 13.17
CA MET A 8 1.07 7.59 12.03
C MET A 8 2.21 8.57 11.72
N LEU A 9 2.55 8.68 10.44
CA LEU A 9 3.35 9.80 9.95
C LEU A 9 2.50 11.08 9.97
N PRO A 10 3.11 12.25 10.23
CA PRO A 10 2.41 13.53 10.12
C PRO A 10 1.78 13.70 8.73
N LEU A 11 0.58 14.29 8.69
CA LEU A 11 -0.04 14.66 7.41
C LEU A 11 0.83 15.69 6.68
N GLY A 12 0.84 15.62 5.34
CA GLY A 12 1.74 16.42 4.51
C GLY A 12 3.15 15.85 4.38
N THR A 13 3.47 14.75 5.07
CA THR A 13 4.70 13.98 4.79
C THR A 13 4.67 13.51 3.34
N SER A 14 5.70 13.86 2.56
CA SER A 14 5.84 13.38 1.19
C SER A 14 5.85 11.85 1.17
N ALA A 15 5.05 11.27 0.27
CA ALA A 15 5.02 9.82 0.09
C ALA A 15 6.43 9.30 -0.28
N PRO A 16 6.96 8.29 0.42
CA PRO A 16 8.24 7.69 0.08
C PRO A 16 8.23 7.15 -1.35
N ASP A 17 9.36 7.29 -2.04
CA ASP A 17 9.50 6.72 -3.37
C ASP A 17 9.55 5.19 -3.32
N PHE A 18 9.00 4.54 -4.34
CA PHE A 18 9.01 3.09 -4.47
C PHE A 18 9.08 2.65 -5.92
N ASN A 19 9.67 1.48 -6.12
CA ASN A 19 9.67 0.74 -7.38
C ASN A 19 9.57 -0.75 -7.04
N LEU A 20 8.37 -1.30 -7.10
CA LEU A 20 8.05 -2.65 -6.63
C LEU A 20 7.55 -3.50 -7.78
N VAL A 21 7.85 -4.81 -7.72
CA VAL A 21 7.32 -5.79 -8.68
C VAL A 21 5.89 -6.12 -8.28
N ASN A 22 4.97 -5.99 -9.23
CA ASN A 22 3.57 -6.35 -9.08
C ASN A 22 3.35 -7.85 -9.34
N VAL A 23 2.14 -8.35 -9.05
CA VAL A 23 1.77 -9.77 -9.20
C VAL A 23 1.86 -10.29 -10.64
N ASP A 24 1.82 -9.40 -11.62
CA ASP A 24 2.00 -9.67 -13.05
C ASP A 24 3.48 -9.63 -13.49
N GLY A 25 4.41 -9.37 -12.57
CA GLY A 25 5.84 -9.24 -12.83
C GLY A 25 6.25 -7.86 -13.38
N GLN A 26 5.31 -6.94 -13.61
CA GLN A 26 5.63 -5.58 -14.05
C GLN A 26 6.06 -4.72 -12.86
N HIS A 27 6.94 -3.76 -13.12
CA HIS A 27 7.34 -2.78 -12.11
C HIS A 27 6.29 -1.68 -12.00
N VAL A 28 5.89 -1.36 -10.76
CA VAL A 28 5.03 -0.23 -10.43
C VAL A 28 5.84 0.75 -9.58
N ARG A 29 5.91 2.00 -10.03
CA ARG A 29 6.66 3.07 -9.40
C ARG A 29 5.71 4.14 -8.86
N ARG A 30 6.11 4.82 -7.79
CA ARG A 30 5.35 5.99 -7.30
C ARG A 30 5.18 7.05 -8.40
N ALA A 31 6.24 7.27 -9.18
CA ALA A 31 6.27 8.26 -10.26
C ALA A 31 5.28 7.97 -11.41
N ASP A 32 4.81 6.73 -11.57
CA ASP A 32 3.83 6.37 -12.60
C ASP A 32 2.46 7.03 -12.35
N PHE A 33 2.24 7.54 -11.12
CA PHE A 33 1.02 8.20 -10.67
C PHE A 33 1.19 9.71 -10.43
N ASP A 34 2.30 10.31 -10.86
CA ASP A 34 2.51 11.75 -10.66
C ASP A 34 1.37 12.58 -11.31
N GLY A 35 0.88 13.57 -10.56
CA GLY A 35 -0.29 14.38 -10.94
C GLY A 35 -1.65 13.70 -10.72
N LYS A 36 -1.68 12.48 -10.16
CA LYS A 36 -2.92 11.76 -9.81
C LYS A 36 -2.96 11.41 -8.31
N PRO A 37 -4.14 11.39 -7.67
CA PRO A 37 -4.27 10.84 -6.33
C PRO A 37 -3.88 9.36 -6.31
N LEU A 38 -3.11 8.95 -5.31
CA LEU A 38 -2.64 7.58 -5.11
C LEU A 38 -3.01 7.11 -3.71
N LEU A 39 -3.66 5.94 -3.61
CA LEU A 39 -3.89 5.23 -2.36
C LEU A 39 -2.95 4.02 -2.29
N VAL A 40 -2.11 3.95 -1.26
CA VAL A 40 -1.22 2.81 -1.00
C VAL A 40 -1.69 2.11 0.27
N ILE A 41 -1.91 0.80 0.18
CA ILE A 41 -2.32 -0.04 1.31
C ILE A 41 -1.24 -1.08 1.56
N PHE A 42 -0.71 -1.11 2.79
CA PHE A 42 0.16 -2.19 3.25
C PHE A 42 -0.69 -3.27 3.90
N MET A 43 -0.84 -4.41 3.22
CA MET A 43 -1.64 -5.52 3.72
C MET A 43 -0.93 -6.86 3.56
N CYS A 44 -1.23 -7.79 4.46
CA CYS A 44 -0.76 -9.17 4.40
C CYS A 44 -1.89 -10.08 3.93
N ASN A 45 -1.64 -10.85 2.87
CA ASN A 45 -2.58 -11.82 2.30
C ASN A 45 -2.93 -12.99 3.25
N HIS A 46 -2.15 -13.20 4.32
CA HIS A 46 -2.43 -14.20 5.35
C HIS A 46 -3.28 -13.65 6.51
N CYS A 47 -3.60 -12.35 6.51
CA CYS A 47 -4.36 -11.74 7.58
C CYS A 47 -5.87 -12.01 7.38
N PRO A 48 -6.56 -12.68 8.32
CA PRO A 48 -7.97 -13.03 8.15
C PRO A 48 -8.89 -11.81 7.97
N PHE A 49 -8.50 -10.66 8.50
CA PHE A 49 -9.23 -9.39 8.35
C PHE A 49 -9.20 -8.83 6.92
N VAL A 50 -8.15 -9.15 6.15
CA VAL A 50 -7.94 -8.61 4.81
C VAL A 50 -8.74 -9.39 3.76
N ILE A 51 -9.20 -10.61 4.08
CA ILE A 51 -9.98 -11.47 3.18
C ILE A 51 -11.25 -10.75 2.69
N HIS A 52 -11.84 -9.89 3.52
CA HIS A 52 -13.02 -9.12 3.16
C HIS A 52 -12.76 -8.04 2.09
N LEU A 53 -11.52 -7.57 1.93
CA LEU A 53 -11.15 -6.56 0.94
C LEU A 53 -11.02 -7.16 -0.48
N ARG A 54 -10.85 -8.48 -0.59
CA ARG A 54 -10.61 -9.16 -1.88
C ARG A 54 -11.71 -8.92 -2.92
N SER A 55 -12.96 -8.72 -2.48
CA SER A 55 -14.08 -8.50 -3.42
C SER A 55 -14.13 -7.08 -4.00
N ALA A 56 -13.40 -6.13 -3.40
CA ALA A 56 -13.43 -4.72 -3.76
C ALA A 56 -12.17 -4.26 -4.51
N LEU A 57 -11.21 -5.16 -4.74
CA LEU A 57 -9.95 -4.95 -5.45
C LEU A 57 -9.94 -5.78 -6.73
#